data_AF-A0A7D8EXY1-F1
#
_entry.id   AF-A0A7D8EXY1-F1
#
_cell.length_a   1.000
_cell.length_b   1.000
_cell.length_c   1.000
_cell.angle_alpha   90.00
_cell.angle_beta   90.00
_cell.angle_gamma   90.00
#
_symmetry.space_group_name_H-M   'P 1'
#
loop_
_entity.id
_entity.type
_entity.pdbx_description
1 polymer ?
#
loop_
_entity_poly.entity_id
_entity_poly.type
_entity_poly.pdbx_seq_one_letter_code
_entity_poly.pdbx_strand_id
1 'polypeptide(L)'
;MKPYNANPNYVMNGLLLEDINKHMEAMFHRFAKLLPFRIDFAYRKTSASFGHACKYAMCAEFRHLLAETEKYLAGFYWVMEYTPKKGLHIHLLGYLNGQYHQNPYLLSRTMGEGLEARNRSRRIPPPVPEKRQLPGPD
;
A
#
# COMPACT_ATOMS: atom_id res chain seq x y z
N MET A 1 -25.51 1.91 -12.26
CA MET A 1 -24.73 3.13 -12.58
C MET A 1 -23.45 2.71 -13.28
N LYS A 2 -23.01 3.40 -14.34
CA LYS A 2 -21.75 3.08 -15.03
C LYS A 2 -20.57 3.44 -14.11
N PRO A 3 -19.53 2.59 -13.96
CA PRO A 3 -18.36 2.94 -13.15
C PRO A 3 -17.68 4.23 -13.65
N TYR A 4 -17.31 5.10 -12.72
CA TYR A 4 -16.55 6.31 -13.01
C TYR A 4 -15.08 5.96 -13.21
N ASN A 5 -14.56 6.27 -14.40
CA ASN A 5 -13.12 6.19 -14.71
C ASN A 5 -12.52 7.59 -14.72
N ALA A 6 -11.75 7.90 -13.67
CA ALA A 6 -11.09 9.20 -13.52
C ALA A 6 -10.05 9.50 -14.62
N ASN A 7 -9.53 8.48 -15.31
CA ASN A 7 -8.65 8.65 -16.46
C ASN A 7 -9.18 7.84 -17.66
N PRO A 8 -10.04 8.45 -18.50
CA PRO A 8 -10.60 7.78 -19.68
C PRO A 8 -9.56 7.29 -20.69
N ASN A 9 -8.35 7.86 -20.68
CA ASN A 9 -7.24 7.46 -21.57
C ASN A 9 -6.50 6.22 -21.06
N TYR A 10 -6.86 5.69 -19.89
CA TYR A 10 -6.29 4.49 -19.31
C TYR A 10 -7.36 3.40 -19.21
N VAL A 11 -7.11 2.27 -19.88
CA VAL A 11 -7.98 1.09 -19.81
C VAL A 11 -7.69 0.37 -18.49
N MET A 12 -8.48 0.70 -17.46
CA MET A 12 -8.43 0.02 -16.18
C MET A 12 -9.02 -1.39 -16.30
N ASN A 13 -8.50 -2.33 -15.50
CA ASN A 13 -9.15 -3.62 -15.33
C ASN A 13 -10.62 -3.42 -14.87
N GLY A 14 -11.57 -4.03 -15.58
CA GLY A 14 -13.00 -3.81 -15.34
C GLY A 14 -13.46 -4.21 -13.93
N LEU A 15 -12.97 -5.33 -13.40
CA LEU A 15 -13.30 -5.79 -12.04
C LEU A 15 -12.78 -4.81 -10.99
N LEU A 16 -11.53 -4.35 -11.15
CA LEU A 16 -10.94 -3.36 -10.25
C LEU A 16 -11.71 -2.03 -10.31
N LEU A 17 -12.08 -1.58 -11.51
CA LEU A 17 -12.84 -0.36 -11.72
C LEU A 17 -14.22 -0.45 -11.08
N GLU A 18 -14.91 -1.58 -11.21
CA GLU A 18 -16.19 -1.81 -10.54
C GLU A 18 -16.05 -1.85 -9.01
N ASP A 19 -15.04 -2.56 -8.50
CA ASP A 19 -14.85 -2.75 -7.06
C ASP A 19 -14.50 -1.44 -6.35
N ILE A 20 -13.59 -0.64 -6.90
CA ILE A 20 -13.24 0.67 -6.34
C ILE A 20 -14.43 1.65 -6.38
N ASN A 21 -15.25 1.60 -7.44
CA ASN A 21 -16.45 2.42 -7.53
C ASN A 21 -17.51 1.98 -6.51
N LYS A 22 -17.76 0.68 -6.35
CA LYS A 22 -18.67 0.15 -5.31
C LYS A 22 -18.23 0.60 -3.91
N HIS A 23 -16.93 0.54 -3.63
CA HIS A 23 -16.38 1.04 -2.37
C HIS A 23 -16.60 2.55 -2.20
N MET A 24 -16.29 3.35 -3.22
CA MET A 24 -16.48 4.81 -3.20
C MET A 24 -17.95 5.19 -2.95
N GLU A 25 -18.90 4.55 -3.63
CA GLU A 25 -20.34 4.78 -3.43
C GLU A 25 -20.78 4.42 -2.01
N ALA A 26 -20.30 3.29 -1.45
CA ALA A 26 -20.58 2.92 -0.07
C ALA A 26 -20.07 3.97 0.93
N MET A 27 -18.92 4.59 0.64
CA MET A 27 -18.39 5.68 1.45
C MET A 27 -19.28 6.92 1.39
N PHE A 28 -19.69 7.36 0.20
CA PHE A 28 -20.58 8.52 0.04
C PHE A 28 -21.98 8.30 0.61
N HIS A 29 -22.48 7.06 0.57
CA HIS A 29 -23.77 6.73 1.15
C HIS A 29 -23.74 6.81 2.69
N ARG A 30 -22.61 6.47 3.32
CA ARG A 30 -22.50 6.37 4.78
C ARG A 30 -22.09 7.68 5.46
N PHE A 31 -21.32 8.55 4.80
CA PHE A 31 -20.72 9.72 5.43
C PHE A 31 -21.07 11.01 4.68
N ALA A 32 -21.63 11.98 5.41
CA ALA A 32 -22.05 13.27 4.84
C ALA A 32 -20.87 14.19 4.44
N LYS A 33 -19.68 13.99 5.02
CA LYS A 33 -18.46 14.73 4.68
C LYS A 33 -17.27 13.80 4.76
N LEU A 34 -16.60 13.58 3.63
CA LEU A 34 -15.39 12.78 3.53
C LEU A 34 -14.20 13.66 3.16
N LEU A 35 -13.04 13.34 3.73
CA LEU A 35 -11.75 13.88 3.32
C LEU A 35 -10.90 12.74 2.76
N PRO A 36 -10.94 12.49 1.44
CA PRO A 36 -10.11 11.47 0.81
C PRO A 36 -8.64 11.92 0.77
N PHE A 37 -7.73 10.97 0.93
CA PHE A 37 -6.29 11.17 0.72
C PHE A 37 -5.66 9.93 0.09
N ARG A 38 -4.61 10.15 -0.72
CA ARG A 38 -3.86 9.08 -1.39
C ARG A 38 -2.43 9.04 -0.89
N ILE A 39 -1.92 7.85 -0.59
CA ILE A 39 -0.51 7.62 -0.25
C ILE A 39 0.03 6.50 -1.12
N ASP A 40 1.24 6.74 -1.64
CA ASP A 40 1.99 5.75 -2.40
C ASP A 40 3.12 5.24 -1.51
N PHE A 41 3.05 3.97 -1.12
CA PHE A 41 4.07 3.30 -0.32
C PHE A 41 5.02 2.51 -1.22
N ALA A 42 6.31 2.75 -1.10
CA ALA A 42 7.34 2.00 -1.81
C ALA A 42 8.58 1.87 -0.93
N TYR A 43 9.35 0.81 -1.14
CA TYR A 43 10.67 0.72 -0.52
C TYR A 43 11.63 1.73 -1.16
N ARG A 44 12.52 2.30 -0.34
CA ARG A 44 13.62 3.13 -0.86
C ARG A 44 14.52 2.25 -1.71
N LYS A 45 14.91 2.72 -2.89
CA LYS A 45 15.77 1.94 -3.82
C LYS A 45 17.09 1.47 -3.22
N THR A 46 17.60 2.22 -2.24
CA THR A 46 18.83 1.92 -1.52
C THR A 46 18.64 0.99 -0.32
N SER A 47 17.39 0.59 0.00
CA SER A 47 17.13 -0.30 1.12
C SER A 47 17.26 -1.75 0.71
N ALA A 48 17.67 -2.58 1.67
CA ALA A 48 17.74 -4.01 1.46
C ALA A 48 16.35 -4.62 1.18
N SER A 49 15.27 -4.03 1.72
CA SER A 49 13.88 -4.39 1.43
C SER A 49 13.52 -4.25 -0.05
N PHE A 50 14.09 -3.26 -0.76
CA PHE A 50 13.86 -3.09 -2.20
C PHE A 50 14.43 -4.26 -3.01
N GLY A 51 15.64 -4.72 -2.67
CA GLY A 51 16.30 -5.85 -3.35
C GLY A 51 15.66 -7.21 -3.06
N HIS A 52 14.98 -7.35 -1.93
CA HIS A 52 14.33 -8.60 -1.49
C HIS A 52 12.80 -8.48 -1.44
N ALA A 53 12.24 -7.48 -2.12
CA ALA A 53 10.81 -7.20 -2.08
C ALA A 53 10.04 -8.38 -2.67
N CYS A 54 9.12 -8.95 -1.88
CA CYS A 54 8.16 -9.91 -2.37
C CYS A 54 6.73 -9.49 -1.99
N LYS A 55 5.75 -9.93 -2.79
CA LYS A 55 4.34 -9.57 -2.61
C LYS A 55 3.85 -9.90 -1.20
N TYR A 56 4.24 -11.06 -0.67
CA TYR A 56 3.83 -11.51 0.66
C TYR A 56 4.37 -10.63 1.79
N ALA A 57 5.66 -10.30 1.76
CA ALA A 57 6.30 -9.47 2.77
C ALA A 57 5.70 -8.05 2.78
N MET A 58 5.56 -7.43 1.62
CA MET A 58 4.97 -6.09 1.51
C MET A 58 3.50 -6.09 1.94
N CYS A 59 2.71 -7.09 1.54
CA CYS A 59 1.33 -7.24 1.99
C CYS A 59 1.23 -7.39 3.52
N ALA A 60 2.10 -8.20 4.13
CA ALA A 60 2.11 -8.39 5.58
C ALA A 60 2.45 -7.09 6.31
N GLU A 61 3.51 -6.39 5.88
CA GLU A 61 3.89 -5.10 6.44
C GLU A 61 2.78 -4.05 6.32
N PHE A 62 2.13 -4.01 5.15
CA PHE A 62 1.06 -3.06 4.91
C PHE A 62 -0.19 -3.37 5.74
N ARG A 63 -0.54 -4.65 5.94
CA ARG A 63 -1.63 -5.04 6.85
C ARG A 63 -1.34 -4.66 8.29
N HIS A 64 -0.10 -4.80 8.76
CA HIS A 64 0.28 -4.31 10.09
C HIS A 64 0.14 -2.79 10.20
N LEU A 65 0.58 -2.04 9.19
CA LEU A 65 0.41 -0.59 9.15
C LEU A 65 -1.08 -0.19 9.17
N LEU A 66 -1.92 -0.90 8.40
CA LEU A 66 -3.37 -0.66 8.40
C LEU A 66 -4.01 -0.98 9.75
N ALA A 67 -3.68 -2.10 10.38
CA ALA A 67 -4.24 -2.47 11.69
C ALA A 67 -3.98 -1.41 12.78
N GLU A 68 -2.86 -0.70 12.70
CA GLU A 68 -2.54 0.38 13.65
C GLU A 68 -3.27 1.69 13.35
N THR A 69 -3.69 1.90 12.10
CA THR A 69 -4.24 3.17 11.62
C THR A 69 -5.71 3.13 11.24
N GLU A 70 -6.31 1.94 11.10
CA GLU A 70 -7.68 1.76 10.62
C GLU A 70 -8.73 2.43 11.50
N LYS A 71 -8.49 2.50 12.81
CA LYS A 71 -9.39 3.18 13.76
C LYS A 71 -9.56 4.68 13.51
N TYR A 72 -8.64 5.28 12.75
CA TYR A 72 -8.70 6.69 12.36
C TYR A 72 -9.36 6.90 10.99
N LEU A 73 -9.68 5.82 10.27
CA LEU A 73 -10.23 5.85 8.92
C LEU A 73 -11.74 5.63 8.96
N ALA A 74 -12.47 6.39 8.17
CA ALA A 74 -13.88 6.11 7.86
C ALA A 74 -14.02 4.89 6.93
N GLY A 75 -13.01 4.69 6.07
CA GLY A 75 -12.86 3.58 5.14
C GLY A 75 -11.58 3.73 4.33
N PHE A 76 -11.20 2.69 3.60
CA PHE A 76 -10.02 2.70 2.75
C PHE A 76 -10.10 1.66 1.64
N TYR A 77 -9.34 1.90 0.57
CA TYR A 77 -9.12 0.98 -0.53
C TYR A 77 -7.64 0.96 -0.89
N TRP A 78 -7.07 -0.19 -1.24
CA TRP A 78 -5.67 -0.24 -1.64
C TRP A 78 -5.40 -1.33 -2.68
N VAL A 79 -4.38 -1.08 -3.50
CA VAL A 79 -3.86 -2.04 -4.47
C VAL A 79 -2.34 -2.13 -4.37
N MET A 80 -1.81 -3.28 -4.77
CA MET A 80 -0.38 -3.47 -4.97
C MET A 80 -0.07 -3.55 -6.46
N GLU A 81 0.92 -2.78 -6.88
CA GLU A 81 1.39 -2.75 -8.25
C GLU A 81 2.88 -3.06 -8.34
N TYR A 82 3.32 -3.48 -9.52
CA TYR A 82 4.73 -3.65 -9.85
C TYR A 82 5.04 -2.86 -11.12
N THR A 83 6.09 -2.05 -11.08
CA THR A 83 6.70 -1.50 -12.29
C THR A 83 8.21 -1.70 -12.25
N PRO A 84 8.89 -1.95 -13.38
CA PRO A 84 10.34 -2.14 -13.38
C PRO A 84 11.12 -0.97 -12.74
N LYS A 85 10.63 0.27 -12.91
CA LYS A 85 11.29 1.48 -12.37
C LYS A 85 11.08 1.69 -10.88
N LYS A 86 9.91 1.34 -10.33
CA LYS A 86 9.53 1.60 -8.92
C LYS A 86 9.59 0.34 -8.04
N GLY A 87 9.67 -0.85 -8.63
CA GLY A 87 9.50 -2.10 -7.91
C GLY A 87 8.06 -2.32 -7.46
N LEU A 88 7.89 -3.18 -6.44
CA LEU A 88 6.61 -3.33 -5.74
C LEU A 88 6.28 -2.05 -4.98
N HIS A 89 5.02 -1.63 -5.07
CA HIS A 89 4.50 -0.46 -4.35
C HIS A 89 3.01 -0.61 -4.12
N ILE A 90 2.50 0.11 -3.13
CA ILE A 90 1.09 0.11 -2.75
C ILE A 90 0.50 1.50 -2.96
N HIS A 91 -0.67 1.54 -3.58
CA HIS A 91 -1.51 2.73 -3.63
C HIS A 91 -2.62 2.56 -2.61
N LEU A 92 -2.64 3.42 -1.60
CA LEU A 92 -3.71 3.51 -0.60
C LEU A 92 -4.55 4.75 -0.88
N LEU A 93 -5.86 4.57 -0.96
CA LEU A 93 -6.87 5.61 -0.83
C LEU A 93 -7.51 5.48 0.55
N GLY A 94 -7.27 6.44 1.44
CA GLY A 94 -7.89 6.53 2.75
C GLY A 94 -8.97 7.60 2.77
N TYR A 95 -10.00 7.40 3.58
CA TYR A 95 -11.05 8.39 3.83
C TYR A 95 -11.09 8.74 5.31
N LEU A 96 -11.06 10.04 5.64
CA LEU A 96 -11.43 10.52 6.98
C LEU A 96 -12.87 10.99 6.99
N ASN A 97 -13.53 10.83 8.14
CA ASN A 97 -14.81 11.49 8.39
C ASN A 97 -14.55 12.98 8.66
N GLY A 98 -14.91 13.82 7.69
CA GLY A 98 -14.66 15.27 7.73
C GLY A 98 -15.53 16.04 8.72
N GLN A 99 -16.45 15.36 9.42
CA GLN A 99 -17.14 15.91 10.59
C GLN A 99 -16.22 15.97 11.81
N TYR A 100 -15.31 15.01 11.95
CA TYR A 100 -14.37 14.92 13.09
C TYR A 100 -12.96 15.38 12.73
N HIS A 101 -12.63 15.42 11.44
CA HIS A 101 -11.31 15.78 10.93
C HIS A 101 -11.40 16.95 9.95
N GLN A 102 -10.36 17.80 9.90
CA GLN A 102 -10.26 18.91 8.93
C GLN A 102 -9.06 18.76 7.99
N ASN A 103 -8.12 17.87 8.29
CA ASN A 103 -6.90 17.72 7.51
C ASN A 103 -6.39 16.27 7.51
N PRO A 104 -6.31 15.60 6.34
CA PRO A 104 -5.79 14.25 6.25
C PRO A 104 -4.26 14.15 6.32
N TYR A 105 -3.55 15.28 6.22
CA TYR A 105 -2.10 15.31 6.15
C TYR A 105 -1.43 14.63 7.35
N LEU A 106 -1.90 14.89 8.57
CA LEU A 106 -1.28 14.35 9.78
C LEU A 106 -1.28 12.81 9.78
N LEU A 107 -2.44 12.19 9.53
CA LEU A 107 -2.53 10.73 9.45
C LEU A 107 -1.66 10.20 8.31
N SER A 108 -1.71 10.86 7.14
CA SER A 108 -0.93 10.41 5.99
C SER A 108 0.57 10.43 6.23
N ARG A 109 1.05 11.46 6.93
CA ARG A 109 2.44 11.59 7.34
C ARG A 109 2.82 10.52 8.36
N THR A 110 1.99 10.30 9.38
CA THR A 110 2.21 9.26 10.39
C THR A 110 2.31 7.87 9.76
N MET A 111 1.47 7.56 8.77
CA MET A 111 1.56 6.28 8.04
C MET A 111 2.88 6.15 7.29
N GLY A 112 3.33 7.20 6.60
CA GLY A 112 4.61 7.22 5.89
C GLY A 112 5.81 7.05 6.82
N GLU A 113 5.84 7.80 7.92
CA GLU A 113 6.88 7.70 8.96
C GLU A 113 6.89 6.31 9.62
N GLY A 114 5.71 5.72 9.85
CA GLY A 114 5.58 4.37 10.40
C GLY A 114 6.16 3.29 9.48
N LEU A 115 5.95 3.37 8.16
CA LEU A 115 6.57 2.43 7.22
C LEU A 115 8.09 2.61 7.16
N GLU A 116 8.57 3.85 7.14
CA GLU A 116 9.99 4.16 7.11
C GLU A 116 10.71 3.64 8.38
N ALA A 117 10.11 3.83 9.55
CA ALA A 117 10.68 3.34 10.81
C ALA A 117 10.87 1.82 10.81
N ARG A 118 9.89 1.06 10.31
CA ARG A 118 9.98 -0.42 10.19
C ARG A 118 11.10 -0.86 9.24
N ASN A 119 11.28 -0.13 8.15
CA ASN A 119 12.33 -0.43 7.18
C ASN A 119 13.74 -0.14 7.70
N ARG A 120 13.90 0.81 8.63
CA ARG A 120 15.21 1.07 9.28
C ARG A 120 15.57 0.01 10.31
N SER A 121 14.60 -0.50 11.06
CA SER A 121 14.85 -1.48 12.12
C SER A 121 15.17 -2.89 11.61
N ARG A 122 14.82 -3.20 10.35
CA ARG A 122 15.13 -4.50 9.73
C ARG A 122 16.56 -4.50 9.15
N ARG A 123 17.53 -5.00 9.93
CA ARG A 123 18.77 -5.53 9.36
C ARG A 123 18.41 -6.84 8.64
N ILE A 124 18.58 -6.90 7.33
CA ILE A 124 18.45 -8.18 6.62
C ILE A 124 19.63 -9.06 7.08
N PRO A 125 19.39 -10.30 7.56
CA PRO A 125 20.49 -11.22 7.82
C PRO A 125 21.25 -11.45 6.51
N PRO A 126 22.59 -11.56 6.53
CA PRO A 126 23.35 -11.81 5.32
C PRO A 126 22.79 -13.03 4.58
N PRO A 127 22.85 -13.06 3.23
CA PRO A 127 22.39 -14.21 2.47
C PRO A 127 23.04 -15.48 3.03
N VAL A 128 22.22 -16.51 3.28
CA VAL A 128 22.73 -17.82 3.70
C VAL A 128 23.69 -18.28 2.61
N PRO A 129 24.97 -18.56 2.90
CA PRO A 129 25.91 -18.99 1.87
C PRO A 129 25.33 -20.22 1.18
N GLU A 130 25.22 -20.13 -0.14
CA GLU A 130 24.79 -21.21 -1.01
C GLU A 130 25.57 -22.47 -0.62
N LYS A 131 24.87 -23.55 -0.28
CA LYS A 131 25.51 -24.81 0.11
C LYS A 131 26.46 -25.18 -1.02
N ARG A 132 27.77 -25.10 -0.74
CA ARG A 132 28.84 -25.53 -1.62
C ARG A 132 28.46 -26.94 -2.10
N GLN A 133 28.13 -27.08 -3.39
CA GLN A 133 27.90 -28.38 -4.00
C GLN A 133 29.16 -29.20 -3.73
N LEU A 134 29.01 -30.25 -2.93
CA LEU A 134 30.08 -31.23 -2.76
C LEU A 134 30.31 -31.86 -4.13
N PRO A 135 31.58 -32.03 -4.57
CA PRO A 135 31.85 -32.76 -5.80
C PRO A 135 31.24 -34.16 -5.68
N GLY A 136 30.55 -34.60 -6.73
CA GLY A 136 29.99 -35.95 -6.80
C GLY A 136 31.09 -37.01 -6.69
N PRO A 137 30.76 -38.24 -6.27
CA PRO A 137 31.75 -39.30 -6.12
C PRO A 137 32.33 -39.70 -7.48
N ASP A 138 33.64 -39.95 -7.48
CA ASP A 138 34.44 -40.45 -8.62
C ASP A 138 33.96 -41.82 -9.13
#